data_AF-A0A938B4X5-F1
#
_entry.id   AF-A0A938B4X5-F1
#
_cell.length_a   1.000
_cell.length_b   1.000
_cell.length_c   1.000
_cell.angle_alpha   90.00
_cell.angle_beta   90.00
_cell.angle_gamma   90.00
#
_symmetry.space_group_name_H-M   'P 1'
#
loop_
_entity.id
_entity.type
_entity.pdbx_description
1 polymer ?
#
loop_
_entity_poly.entity_id
_entity_poly.type
_entity_poly.pdbx_seq_one_letter_code
_entity_poly.pdbx_strand_id
1 'polypeptide(L)'
;MEEAIVKKKFPANKGEDYKAWSLDQLTKSEFFHQKLHEWGLLALANQIEKIKGETLEWDLNQLGISKQAWDKVIHRGIKPVIVFAHPIVLKDVSGSVGYYRMLSMVSQKSMNRIGLSATRYETGKDKPDDETALTIAKHLNQIISRLVEFDEQIDTREFDLLCALCSSTLFASSVLMSPTHTTWRGMAAGSQAQGSWQNTKGNRVEIIVKGILQRRLREKGLVLDEKEDGLRMQLKDGRVVIFADKPDVAIYKEDKIQAAVEIKGGIDTAGVLERVGAAIKSLRRAKEENSLSTTILILQGVSITFYSNYFF
;
A
#
# COMPACT_ATOMS: atom_id res chain seq x y z
N MET A 1 -12.88 11.62 -52.98
CA MET A 1 -12.06 10.39 -53.04
C MET A 1 -11.29 10.34 -51.75
N GLU A 2 -11.76 9.50 -50.84
CA GLU A 2 -11.30 9.40 -49.45
C GLU A 2 -10.38 8.18 -49.38
N GLU A 3 -9.07 8.40 -49.21
CA GLU A 3 -8.09 7.32 -49.16
C GLU A 3 -8.20 6.58 -47.81
N ALA A 4 -8.57 5.30 -47.89
CA ALA A 4 -8.65 4.40 -46.75
C ALA A 4 -7.25 4.10 -46.20
N ILE A 5 -6.93 4.65 -45.03
CA ILE A 5 -5.75 4.27 -44.25
C ILE A 5 -5.96 2.83 -43.74
N VAL A 6 -5.27 1.89 -44.38
CA VAL A 6 -5.19 0.49 -43.96
C VAL A 6 -4.52 0.42 -42.59
N LYS A 7 -5.31 0.16 -41.54
CA LYS A 7 -4.83 -0.14 -40.18
C LYS A 7 -4.06 -1.47 -40.19
N LYS A 8 -2.73 -1.42 -40.32
CA LYS A 8 -1.87 -2.58 -40.05
C LYS A 8 -1.87 -2.86 -38.55
N LYS A 9 -2.66 -3.86 -38.13
CA LYS A 9 -2.62 -4.42 -36.78
C LYS A 9 -1.28 -5.14 -36.62
N PHE A 10 -0.33 -4.57 -35.88
CA PHE A 10 0.85 -5.30 -35.47
C PHE A 10 0.40 -6.46 -34.55
N PRO A 11 0.83 -7.70 -34.79
CA PRO A 11 0.46 -8.82 -33.94
C PRO A 11 1.09 -8.62 -32.55
N ALA A 12 0.25 -8.63 -31.50
CA ALA A 12 0.72 -8.64 -30.13
C ALA A 12 1.62 -9.87 -29.91
N ASN A 13 2.83 -9.64 -29.41
CA ASN A 13 3.82 -10.69 -29.20
C ASN A 13 3.44 -11.51 -27.96
N LYS A 14 2.44 -12.38 -28.10
CA LYS A 14 1.79 -13.15 -27.01
C LYS A 14 2.77 -13.89 -26.08
N GLY A 15 3.95 -14.27 -26.58
CA GLY A 15 4.98 -14.98 -25.82
C GLY A 15 5.76 -14.10 -24.82
N GLU A 16 5.97 -12.81 -25.14
CA GLU A 16 6.63 -11.87 -24.22
C GLU A 16 5.65 -11.36 -23.15
N ASP A 17 4.40 -11.08 -23.54
CA ASP A 17 3.34 -10.67 -22.62
C ASP A 17 3.03 -11.76 -21.58
N TYR A 18 3.03 -13.04 -21.99
CA TYR A 18 2.80 -14.16 -21.05
C TYR A 18 3.95 -14.32 -20.04
N LYS A 19 5.20 -14.18 -20.47
CA LYS A 19 6.36 -14.24 -19.58
C LYS A 19 6.39 -13.08 -18.59
N ALA A 20 6.09 -11.87 -19.06
CA ALA A 20 5.97 -10.69 -18.21
C ALA A 20 4.83 -10.85 -17.20
N TRP A 21 3.67 -11.34 -17.62
CA TRP A 21 2.54 -11.63 -16.75
C TRP A 21 2.85 -12.72 -15.72
N SER A 22 3.48 -13.81 -16.13
CA SER A 22 3.83 -14.93 -15.24
C SER A 22 4.86 -14.51 -14.18
N LEU A 23 5.89 -13.76 -14.59
CA LEU A 23 6.88 -13.20 -13.66
C LEU A 23 6.22 -12.20 -12.69
N ASP A 24 5.26 -11.40 -13.16
CA ASP A 24 4.48 -10.50 -12.32
C ASP A 24 3.67 -11.26 -11.27
N GLN A 25 3.01 -12.36 -11.65
CA GLN A 25 2.25 -13.19 -10.71
C GLN A 25 3.15 -13.86 -9.67
N LEU A 26 4.32 -14.38 -10.06
CA LEU A 26 5.28 -14.99 -9.14
C LEU A 26 5.81 -13.96 -8.13
N THR A 27 6.28 -12.81 -8.63
CA THR A 27 6.82 -11.75 -7.77
C THR A 27 5.75 -11.18 -6.84
N LYS A 28 4.50 -11.06 -7.33
CA LYS A 28 3.36 -10.67 -6.50
C LYS A 28 3.11 -11.69 -5.39
N SER A 29 3.13 -12.98 -5.72
CA SER A 29 2.87 -14.05 -4.75
C SER A 29 3.96 -14.08 -3.66
N GLU A 30 5.22 -13.95 -4.05
CA GLU A 30 6.36 -13.82 -3.12
C GLU A 30 6.22 -12.58 -2.22
N PHE A 31 5.84 -11.43 -2.79
CA PHE A 31 5.63 -10.20 -2.03
C PHE A 31 4.51 -10.35 -0.99
N PHE A 32 3.38 -10.95 -1.37
CA PHE A 32 2.26 -11.18 -0.46
C PHE A 32 2.66 -12.17 0.65
N HIS A 33 3.41 -13.21 0.31
CA HIS A 33 3.97 -14.15 1.29
C HIS A 33 4.93 -13.46 2.26
N GLN A 34 5.81 -12.58 1.78
CA GLN A 34 6.70 -11.80 2.62
C GLN A 34 5.92 -10.86 3.56
N LYS A 35 4.88 -10.17 3.05
CA LYS A 35 4.05 -9.27 3.86
C LYS A 35 3.26 -9.99 4.94
N LEU A 36 2.83 -11.21 4.67
CA LEU A 36 2.20 -12.08 5.67
C LEU A 36 3.12 -12.30 6.87
N HIS A 37 4.39 -12.65 6.63
CA HIS A 37 5.39 -12.83 7.70
C HIS A 37 5.75 -11.51 8.38
N GLU A 38 5.96 -10.44 7.60
CA GLU A 38 6.31 -9.10 8.11
C GLU A 38 5.25 -8.55 9.07
N TRP A 39 3.97 -8.76 8.78
CA TRP A 39 2.89 -8.30 9.66
C TRP A 39 2.68 -9.17 10.89
N GLY A 40 3.28 -10.37 10.93
CA GLY A 40 3.27 -11.24 12.12
C GLY A 40 1.87 -11.60 12.62
N LEU A 41 0.84 -11.50 11.77
CA LEU A 41 -0.56 -11.48 12.19
C LEU A 41 -0.97 -12.78 12.91
N LEU A 42 -0.38 -13.92 12.54
CA LEU A 42 -0.58 -15.20 13.23
C LEU A 42 0.02 -15.20 14.64
N ALA A 43 1.26 -14.72 14.77
CA ALA A 43 1.92 -14.61 16.08
C ALA A 43 1.18 -13.62 16.98
N LEU A 44 0.67 -12.54 16.39
CA LEU A 44 -0.11 -11.52 17.08
C LEU A 44 -1.48 -12.04 17.53
N ALA A 45 -2.21 -12.78 16.69
CA ALA A 45 -3.46 -13.44 17.07
C ALA A 45 -3.25 -14.37 18.27
N ASN A 46 -2.21 -15.20 18.22
CA ASN A 46 -1.83 -16.08 19.33
C ASN A 46 -1.47 -15.32 20.62
N GLN A 47 -0.87 -14.12 20.51
CA GLN A 47 -0.58 -13.28 21.67
C GLN A 47 -1.87 -12.71 22.28
N ILE A 48 -2.78 -12.21 21.45
CA ILE A 48 -4.07 -11.66 21.88
C ILE A 48 -4.92 -12.75 22.54
N GLU A 49 -4.95 -13.97 21.99
CA GLU A 49 -5.73 -15.08 22.55
C GLU A 49 -5.26 -15.54 23.94
N LYS A 50 -3.96 -15.36 24.24
CA LYS A 50 -3.37 -15.67 25.55
C LYS A 50 -3.73 -14.65 26.63
N ILE A 51 -4.25 -13.47 26.24
CA ILE A 51 -4.71 -12.49 27.20
C ILE A 51 -5.96 -13.02 27.89
N LYS A 52 -5.99 -12.90 29.21
CA LYS A 52 -7.19 -13.14 30.02
C LYS A 52 -8.18 -11.99 29.80
N GLY A 53 -8.81 -11.97 28.63
CA GLY A 53 -9.76 -10.93 28.23
C GLY A 53 -10.93 -10.80 29.21
N GLU A 54 -11.27 -11.89 29.89
CA GLU A 54 -12.30 -11.96 30.93
C GLU A 54 -11.96 -11.16 32.20
N THR A 55 -10.68 -10.82 32.43
CA THR A 55 -10.28 -9.99 33.58
C THR A 55 -10.26 -8.49 33.28
N LEU A 56 -10.52 -8.11 32.04
CA LEU A 56 -10.59 -6.70 31.63
C LEU A 56 -11.99 -6.12 31.92
N GLU A 57 -12.04 -4.82 32.17
CA GLU A 57 -13.30 -4.10 32.35
C GLU A 57 -13.91 -3.74 30.99
N TRP A 58 -15.05 -4.35 30.67
CA TRP A 58 -15.74 -4.14 29.39
C TRP A 58 -16.94 -3.19 29.54
N ASP A 59 -16.68 -1.88 29.64
CA ASP A 59 -17.73 -0.88 29.48
C ASP A 59 -18.12 -0.79 27.99
N LEU A 60 -19.20 -1.48 27.62
CA LEU A 60 -19.66 -1.55 26.23
C LEU A 60 -19.95 -0.17 25.63
N ASN A 61 -20.50 0.76 26.42
CA ASN A 61 -20.84 2.09 25.94
C ASN A 61 -19.58 2.92 25.69
N GLN A 62 -18.63 2.88 26.63
CA GLN A 62 -17.37 3.60 26.52
C GLN A 62 -16.53 3.05 25.35
N LEU A 63 -16.51 1.72 25.20
CA LEU A 63 -15.78 1.00 24.17
C LEU A 63 -16.49 0.98 22.81
N GLY A 64 -17.70 1.53 22.69
CA GLY A 64 -18.44 1.57 21.42
C GLY A 64 -18.86 0.19 20.91
N ILE A 65 -19.04 -0.77 21.82
CA ILE A 65 -19.49 -2.13 21.52
C ILE A 65 -21.00 -2.17 21.70
N SER A 66 -21.73 -2.65 20.70
CA SER A 66 -23.17 -2.83 20.88
C SER A 66 -23.47 -4.07 21.72
N LYS A 67 -24.56 -4.02 22.49
CA LYS A 67 -25.02 -5.16 23.29
C LYS A 67 -25.32 -6.38 22.41
N GLN A 68 -25.93 -6.16 21.24
CA GLN A 68 -26.26 -7.24 20.31
C GLN A 68 -25.00 -7.95 19.78
N ALA A 69 -23.98 -7.18 19.40
CA ALA A 69 -22.71 -7.75 18.94
C ALA A 69 -22.00 -8.49 20.07
N TRP A 70 -21.98 -7.90 21.27
CA TRP A 70 -21.43 -8.53 22.46
C TRP A 70 -22.10 -9.87 22.75
N ASP A 71 -23.42 -9.89 22.88
CA ASP A 71 -24.20 -11.10 23.20
C ASP A 71 -23.98 -12.20 22.14
N LYS A 72 -23.92 -11.84 20.84
CA LYS A 72 -23.59 -12.78 19.76
C LYS A 72 -22.22 -13.44 19.95
N VAL A 73 -21.20 -12.68 20.35
CA VAL A 73 -19.83 -13.16 20.55
C VAL A 73 -19.75 -14.06 21.79
N ILE A 74 -20.32 -13.61 22.92
CA ILE A 74 -20.27 -14.35 24.19
C ILE A 74 -21.05 -15.66 24.12
N HIS A 75 -22.27 -15.66 23.56
CA HIS A 75 -23.09 -16.87 23.48
C HIS A 75 -22.48 -17.97 22.62
N ARG A 76 -21.53 -17.62 21.74
CA ARG A 76 -20.78 -18.57 20.93
C ARG A 76 -19.47 -19.04 21.58
N GLY A 77 -19.21 -18.63 22.82
CA GLY A 77 -17.98 -18.97 23.55
C GLY A 77 -16.73 -18.31 22.98
N ILE A 78 -16.88 -17.25 22.17
CA ILE A 78 -15.76 -16.52 21.59
C ILE A 78 -15.23 -15.54 22.64
N LYS A 79 -13.93 -15.56 22.90
CA LYS A 79 -13.30 -14.59 23.80
C LYS A 79 -13.45 -13.18 23.23
N PRO A 80 -14.03 -12.22 23.97
CA PRO A 80 -14.23 -10.85 23.48
C PRO A 80 -12.96 -10.18 22.97
N VAL A 81 -11.83 -10.44 23.64
CA VAL A 81 -10.54 -9.86 23.28
C VAL A 81 -10.06 -10.25 21.87
N ILE A 82 -10.56 -11.35 21.30
CA ILE A 82 -10.21 -11.76 19.93
C ILE A 82 -10.97 -10.89 18.91
N VAL A 83 -12.14 -10.36 19.28
CA VAL A 83 -13.07 -9.67 18.39
C VAL A 83 -13.06 -8.16 18.61
N PHE A 84 -13.16 -7.71 19.86
CA PHE A 84 -13.24 -6.31 20.23
C PHE A 84 -11.90 -5.79 20.73
N ALA A 85 -11.55 -4.59 20.29
CA ALA A 85 -10.38 -3.86 20.73
C ALA A 85 -10.58 -3.34 22.15
N HIS A 86 -9.56 -3.49 22.99
CA HIS A 86 -9.54 -2.94 24.33
C HIS A 86 -8.31 -2.03 24.53
N PRO A 87 -8.43 -0.84 25.15
CA PRO A 87 -7.32 0.11 25.28
C PRO A 87 -6.05 -0.49 25.91
N ILE A 88 -6.20 -1.29 26.97
CA ILE A 88 -5.09 -2.01 27.61
C ILE A 88 -4.36 -2.91 26.60
N VAL A 89 -5.10 -3.65 25.77
CA VAL A 89 -4.49 -4.54 24.75
C VAL A 89 -3.78 -3.73 23.68
N LEU A 90 -4.35 -2.60 23.25
CA LEU A 90 -3.73 -1.70 22.28
C LEU A 90 -2.39 -1.11 22.77
N LYS A 91 -2.24 -0.94 24.08
CA LYS A 91 -1.02 -0.43 24.72
C LYS A 91 0.00 -1.55 25.00
N ASP A 92 -0.48 -2.71 25.43
CA ASP A 92 0.40 -3.76 25.93
C ASP A 92 0.90 -4.70 24.83
N VAL A 93 0.07 -4.94 23.81
CA VAL A 93 0.41 -5.80 22.68
C VAL A 93 0.80 -4.97 21.46
N SER A 94 2.08 -5.00 21.14
CA SER A 94 2.62 -4.38 19.92
C SER A 94 1.92 -4.93 18.67
N GLY A 95 1.51 -4.05 17.74
CA GLY A 95 0.85 -4.43 16.50
C GLY A 95 -0.65 -4.72 16.61
N SER A 96 -1.23 -4.81 17.82
CA SER A 96 -2.65 -5.12 18.03
C SER A 96 -3.60 -4.11 17.38
N VAL A 97 -3.20 -2.83 17.28
CA VAL A 97 -3.94 -1.81 16.50
C VAL A 97 -4.16 -2.26 15.05
N GLY A 98 -3.14 -2.85 14.42
CA GLY A 98 -3.24 -3.39 13.06
C GLY A 98 -4.17 -4.58 12.96
N TYR A 99 -4.11 -5.47 13.96
CA TYR A 99 -5.00 -6.62 14.05
C TYR A 99 -6.47 -6.22 14.07
N TYR A 100 -6.87 -5.34 15.00
CA TYR A 100 -8.27 -4.92 15.10
C TYR A 100 -8.70 -4.04 13.92
N ARG A 101 -7.80 -3.24 13.35
CA ARG A 101 -8.09 -2.46 12.14
C ARG A 101 -8.35 -3.35 10.93
N MET A 102 -7.55 -4.40 10.75
CA MET A 102 -7.77 -5.36 9.67
C MET A 102 -9.05 -6.17 9.89
N LEU A 103 -9.36 -6.50 11.15
CA LEU A 103 -10.62 -7.13 11.53
C LEU A 103 -11.83 -6.23 11.20
N SER A 104 -11.73 -4.93 11.45
CA SER A 104 -12.78 -3.96 11.11
C SER A 104 -12.79 -3.57 9.63
N MET A 105 -11.93 -4.16 8.79
CA MET A 105 -11.78 -3.87 7.36
C MET A 105 -11.47 -2.40 7.03
N VAL A 106 -10.86 -1.66 7.95
CA VAL A 106 -10.54 -0.24 7.76
C VAL A 106 -9.14 -0.09 7.16
N SER A 107 -8.97 0.77 6.15
CA SER A 107 -7.65 1.07 5.59
C SER A 107 -6.86 2.06 6.45
N GLN A 108 -5.53 2.01 6.41
CA GLN A 108 -4.66 3.01 7.06
C GLN A 108 -4.96 4.45 6.59
N LYS A 109 -5.31 4.62 5.30
CA LYS A 109 -5.69 5.93 4.74
C LYS A 109 -6.96 6.49 5.37
N SER A 110 -7.95 5.63 5.63
CA SER A 110 -9.19 6.03 6.30
C SER A 110 -8.93 6.46 7.74
N MET A 111 -8.11 5.69 8.47
CA MET A 111 -7.69 6.02 9.83
C MET A 111 -6.96 7.37 9.92
N ASN A 112 -6.06 7.67 8.97
CA ASN A 112 -5.36 8.96 8.94
C ASN A 112 -6.31 10.15 8.72
N ARG A 113 -7.38 9.99 7.94
CA ARG A 113 -8.36 11.08 7.67
C ARG A 113 -9.14 11.49 8.91
N ILE A 114 -9.30 10.59 9.88
CA ILE A 114 -9.99 10.85 11.13
C ILE A 114 -9.01 11.17 12.28
N GLY A 115 -7.75 11.47 11.96
CA GLY A 115 -6.72 11.84 12.95
C GLY A 115 -6.13 10.66 13.74
N LEU A 116 -6.49 9.41 13.40
CA LEU A 116 -6.06 8.21 14.13
C LEU A 116 -4.95 7.48 13.38
N SER A 117 -3.77 8.09 13.23
CA SER A 117 -2.69 7.45 12.47
C SER A 117 -2.23 6.14 13.10
N ALA A 118 -2.63 5.02 12.48
CA ALA A 118 -2.39 3.68 12.98
C ALA A 118 -1.01 3.13 12.59
N THR A 119 -0.37 3.67 11.54
CA THR A 119 0.88 3.14 10.99
C THR A 119 2.02 3.09 12.01
N ARG A 120 2.11 4.09 12.90
CA ARG A 120 3.14 4.12 13.96
C ARG A 120 2.95 3.03 15.01
N TYR A 121 1.71 2.68 15.33
CA TYR A 121 1.37 1.65 16.32
C TYR A 121 1.41 0.23 15.72
N GLU A 122 1.12 0.10 14.43
CA GLU A 122 1.16 -1.17 13.70
C GLU A 122 2.58 -1.74 13.56
N THR A 123 3.58 -0.87 13.44
CA THR A 123 4.98 -1.28 13.31
C THR A 123 5.66 -1.53 14.66
N GLY A 124 4.94 -1.36 15.77
CA GLY A 124 5.47 -1.53 17.12
C GLY A 124 6.50 -0.48 17.55
N LYS A 125 6.68 0.58 16.75
CA LYS A 125 7.64 1.67 17.03
C LYS A 125 7.16 2.60 18.13
N ASP A 126 5.85 2.69 18.30
CA ASP A 126 5.20 3.59 19.25
C ASP A 126 3.99 2.89 19.88
N LYS A 127 3.52 3.40 21.02
CA LYS A 127 2.34 2.91 21.72
C LYS A 127 1.34 4.06 21.89
N PRO A 128 0.04 3.82 21.68
CA PRO A 128 -0.95 4.86 21.92
C PRO A 128 -0.99 5.24 23.41
N ASP A 129 -1.19 6.52 23.69
CA ASP A 129 -1.59 6.96 25.04
C ASP A 129 -3.03 6.50 25.35
N ASP A 130 -3.49 6.72 26.58
CA ASP A 130 -4.80 6.25 27.04
C ASP A 130 -5.97 6.82 26.22
N GLU A 131 -5.93 8.12 25.91
CA GLU A 131 -6.98 8.79 25.14
C GLU A 131 -7.02 8.29 23.70
N THR A 132 -5.84 8.13 23.07
CA THR A 132 -5.71 7.62 21.71
C THR A 132 -6.13 6.16 21.65
N ALA A 133 -5.72 5.33 22.61
CA ALA A 133 -6.08 3.92 22.68
C ALA A 133 -7.60 3.76 22.83
N LEU A 134 -8.23 4.57 23.69
CA LEU A 134 -9.68 4.57 23.84
C LEU A 134 -10.39 4.99 22.56
N THR A 135 -9.92 6.06 21.92
CA THR A 135 -10.53 6.58 20.68
C THR A 135 -10.42 5.57 19.54
N ILE A 136 -9.25 4.92 19.39
CA ILE A 136 -9.04 3.84 18.40
C ILE A 136 -9.95 2.66 18.72
N ALA A 137 -9.95 2.17 19.96
CA ALA A 137 -10.77 1.03 20.36
C ALA A 137 -12.25 1.29 20.06
N LYS A 138 -12.76 2.45 20.49
CA LYS A 138 -14.15 2.86 20.26
C LYS A 138 -14.52 2.90 18.79
N HIS A 139 -13.68 3.52 17.96
CA HIS A 139 -13.95 3.62 16.51
C HIS A 139 -13.97 2.25 15.83
N LEU A 140 -12.97 1.40 16.11
CA LEU A 140 -12.88 0.07 15.51
C LEU A 140 -14.04 -0.82 15.99
N ASN A 141 -14.38 -0.78 17.28
CA ASN A 141 -15.47 -1.58 17.87
C ASN A 141 -16.84 -1.21 17.32
N GLN A 142 -17.10 0.06 17.00
CA GLN A 142 -18.35 0.45 16.36
C GLN A 142 -18.52 -0.22 14.98
N ILE A 143 -17.44 -0.32 14.22
CA ILE A 143 -17.44 -0.96 12.90
C ILE A 143 -17.56 -2.48 13.06
N ILE A 144 -16.75 -3.07 13.95
CA ILE A 144 -16.79 -4.50 14.25
C ILE A 144 -18.18 -4.92 14.74
N SER A 145 -18.80 -4.13 15.62
CA SER A 145 -20.15 -4.41 16.11
C SER A 145 -21.17 -4.47 14.97
N ARG A 146 -21.11 -3.54 14.02
CA ARG A 146 -21.99 -3.56 12.84
C ARG A 146 -21.76 -4.79 11.94
N LEU A 147 -20.50 -5.19 11.76
CA LEU A 147 -20.15 -6.39 10.98
C LEU A 147 -20.71 -7.66 11.66
N VAL A 148 -20.49 -7.80 12.97
CA VAL A 148 -21.00 -8.90 13.80
C VAL A 148 -22.55 -8.93 13.81
N GLU A 149 -23.19 -7.76 13.84
CA GLU A 149 -24.65 -7.68 13.79
C GLU A 149 -25.22 -8.13 12.45
N PHE A 150 -24.54 -7.78 11.35
CA PHE A 150 -24.97 -8.09 9.99
C PHE A 150 -24.96 -9.61 9.70
N ASP A 151 -23.99 -10.34 10.25
CA ASP A 151 -23.90 -11.78 10.03
C ASP A 151 -24.90 -12.58 10.89
N GLU A 152 -25.69 -13.43 10.24
CA GLU A 152 -26.59 -14.38 10.93
C GLU A 152 -25.81 -15.45 11.70
N GLN A 153 -24.66 -15.86 11.18
CA GLN A 153 -23.76 -16.81 11.81
C GLN A 153 -22.33 -16.29 11.84
N ILE A 154 -21.73 -16.33 13.03
CA ILE A 154 -20.33 -15.96 13.28
C ILE A 154 -19.57 -17.20 13.76
N ASP A 155 -18.63 -17.71 12.99
CA ASP A 155 -17.70 -18.76 13.43
C ASP A 155 -16.41 -18.11 13.93
N THR A 156 -15.83 -18.62 15.01
CA THR A 156 -14.45 -18.32 15.44
C THR A 156 -13.44 -18.33 14.28
N ARG A 157 -13.62 -19.24 13.32
CA ARG A 157 -12.76 -19.43 12.15
C ARG A 157 -12.95 -18.35 11.08
N GLU A 158 -14.06 -17.61 11.06
CA GLU A 158 -14.27 -16.50 10.13
C GLU A 158 -13.31 -15.34 10.40
N PHE A 159 -12.80 -15.26 11.62
CA PHE A 159 -11.83 -14.26 12.03
C PHE A 159 -10.37 -14.60 11.69
N ASP A 160 -10.02 -15.87 11.41
CA ASP A 160 -8.65 -16.35 11.65
C ASP A 160 -7.72 -16.64 10.47
N LEU A 161 -8.08 -16.36 9.20
CA LEU A 161 -7.27 -16.88 8.09
C LEU A 161 -6.63 -15.83 7.17
N LEU A 162 -5.38 -16.13 6.84
CA LEU A 162 -4.36 -15.27 6.24
C LEU A 162 -3.87 -15.75 4.86
N CYS A 163 -4.48 -16.76 4.22
CA CYS A 163 -3.87 -17.39 3.04
C CYS A 163 -4.81 -17.68 1.85
N ALA A 164 -5.90 -16.94 1.63
CA ALA A 164 -6.80 -17.25 0.51
C ALA A 164 -6.47 -16.63 -0.87
N LEU A 165 -5.41 -15.81 -1.04
CA LEU A 165 -5.18 -15.13 -2.34
C LEU A 165 -3.73 -15.14 -2.86
N CYS A 166 -2.96 -16.19 -2.58
CA CYS A 166 -1.67 -16.42 -3.26
C CYS A 166 -1.63 -17.64 -4.20
N SER A 167 -2.72 -18.40 -4.36
CA SER A 167 -2.71 -19.59 -5.22
C SER A 167 -3.96 -19.71 -6.10
N SER A 168 -4.24 -18.70 -6.93
CA SER A 168 -5.05 -18.94 -8.14
C SER A 168 -4.24 -19.55 -9.29
N THR A 169 -2.97 -19.93 -9.06
CA THR A 169 -2.21 -20.79 -9.96
C THR A 169 -1.52 -21.89 -9.16
N LEU A 170 -1.89 -23.14 -9.45
CA LEU A 170 -1.35 -24.40 -8.91
C LEU A 170 -1.83 -24.78 -7.50
N PHE A 171 -3.00 -25.44 -7.40
CA PHE A 171 -3.24 -26.68 -6.63
C PHE A 171 -4.74 -26.99 -6.65
N ALA A 172 -5.26 -27.27 -7.84
CA ALA A 172 -6.53 -27.96 -8.01
C ALA A 172 -6.22 -29.43 -8.33
N SER A 173 -5.82 -30.21 -7.33
CA SER A 173 -5.99 -31.66 -7.33
C SER A 173 -5.66 -32.26 -5.97
N SER A 174 -6.66 -32.98 -5.46
CA SER A 174 -6.56 -34.11 -4.54
C SER A 174 -6.45 -33.84 -3.02
N VAL A 175 -7.61 -34.08 -2.38
CA VAL A 175 -7.86 -34.64 -1.03
C VAL A 175 -8.03 -33.68 0.16
N LEU A 176 -9.31 -33.55 0.58
CA LEU A 176 -9.84 -33.20 1.91
C LEU A 176 -9.49 -31.84 2.51
N MET A 177 -10.07 -30.77 1.95
CA MET A 177 -10.44 -29.58 2.74
C MET A 177 -11.90 -29.24 2.43
N SER A 178 -12.78 -29.39 3.41
CA SER A 178 -14.17 -28.93 3.29
C SER A 178 -14.19 -27.41 3.12
N PRO A 179 -14.90 -26.86 2.12
CA PRO A 179 -14.91 -25.43 1.85
C PRO A 179 -16.05 -24.75 2.61
N THR A 180 -15.80 -24.14 3.77
CA THR A 180 -16.77 -23.22 4.38
C THR A 180 -16.11 -22.11 5.22
N HIS A 181 -16.38 -20.87 4.78
CA HIS A 181 -16.49 -19.60 5.53
C HIS A 181 -15.25 -19.06 6.26
N THR A 182 -14.58 -18.10 5.60
CA THR A 182 -13.31 -17.51 6.06
C THR A 182 -13.00 -16.22 5.30
N THR A 183 -13.30 -15.03 5.86
CA THR A 183 -13.58 -13.87 4.99
C THR A 183 -12.87 -12.55 5.38
N TRP A 184 -12.86 -12.07 6.62
CA TRP A 184 -12.61 -10.64 6.87
C TRP A 184 -11.15 -10.18 6.97
N ARG A 185 -10.33 -10.78 7.84
CA ARG A 185 -8.90 -10.37 7.99
C ARG A 185 -8.11 -10.60 6.71
N GLY A 186 -8.36 -11.72 6.02
CA GLY A 186 -7.76 -12.05 4.74
C GLY A 186 -8.10 -11.04 3.63
N MET A 187 -9.34 -10.53 3.58
CA MET A 187 -9.74 -9.52 2.59
C MET A 187 -9.07 -8.17 2.83
N ALA A 188 -9.03 -7.69 4.08
CA ALA A 188 -8.40 -6.43 4.43
C ALA A 188 -6.87 -6.48 4.23
N ALA A 189 -6.23 -7.56 4.69
CA ALA A 189 -4.80 -7.80 4.49
C ALA A 189 -4.45 -7.93 3.01
N GLY A 190 -5.28 -8.63 2.23
CA GLY A 190 -5.12 -8.78 0.77
C GLY A 190 -5.24 -7.46 0.01
N SER A 191 -6.22 -6.63 0.35
CA SER A 191 -6.37 -5.29 -0.23
C SER A 191 -5.18 -4.37 0.10
N GLN A 192 -4.70 -4.42 1.34
CA GLN A 192 -3.51 -3.67 1.77
C GLN A 192 -2.24 -4.17 1.06
N ALA A 193 -2.06 -5.49 0.93
CA ALA A 193 -0.93 -6.08 0.21
C ALA A 193 -0.97 -5.69 -1.28
N GLN A 194 -2.15 -5.70 -1.90
CA GLN A 194 -2.34 -5.24 -3.27
C GLN A 194 -1.97 -3.76 -3.45
N GLY A 195 -2.39 -2.88 -2.54
CA GLY A 195 -2.00 -1.47 -2.56
C GLY A 195 -0.49 -1.29 -2.39
N SER A 196 0.13 -2.02 -1.46
CA SER A 196 1.56 -1.96 -1.22
C SER A 196 2.37 -2.50 -2.40
N TRP A 197 1.89 -3.54 -3.08
CA TRP A 197 2.48 -4.10 -4.29
C TRP A 197 2.50 -3.08 -5.43
N GLN A 198 1.38 -2.38 -5.64
CA GLN A 198 1.26 -1.32 -6.65
C GLN A 198 2.22 -0.15 -6.39
N ASN A 199 2.38 0.25 -5.13
CA ASN A 199 3.36 1.27 -4.75
C ASN A 199 4.80 0.78 -4.98
N THR A 200 5.10 -0.46 -4.60
CA THR A 200 6.45 -1.05 -4.74
C THR A 200 6.86 -1.17 -6.20
N LYS A 201 5.93 -1.58 -7.08
CA LYS A 201 6.13 -1.59 -8.54
C LYS A 201 6.52 -0.21 -9.08
N GLY A 202 5.79 0.83 -8.67
CA GLY A 202 6.06 2.22 -9.07
C GLY A 202 7.44 2.69 -8.59
N ASN A 203 7.73 2.51 -7.30
CA ASN A 203 8.97 2.94 -6.66
C ASN A 203 10.21 2.24 -7.24
N ARG A 204 10.11 0.98 -7.66
CA ARG A 204 11.27 0.22 -8.17
C ARG A 204 11.87 0.86 -9.42
N VAL A 205 11.05 1.34 -10.35
CA VAL A 205 11.54 2.02 -11.56
C VAL A 205 12.15 3.36 -11.21
N GLU A 206 11.51 4.10 -10.31
CA GLU A 206 12.01 5.39 -9.84
C GLU A 206 13.39 5.24 -9.20
N ILE A 207 13.58 4.26 -8.30
CA ILE A 207 14.86 3.94 -7.66
C ILE A 207 15.93 3.60 -8.71
N ILE A 208 15.59 2.77 -9.70
CA ILE A 208 16.53 2.38 -10.76
C ILE A 208 16.97 3.60 -11.57
N VAL A 209 16.03 4.45 -12.01
CA VAL A 209 16.35 5.63 -12.81
C VAL A 209 17.16 6.65 -12.00
N LYS A 210 16.76 6.92 -10.74
CA LYS A 210 17.53 7.78 -9.82
C LYS A 210 18.95 7.25 -9.62
N GLY A 211 19.11 5.95 -9.39
CA GLY A 211 20.42 5.31 -9.25
C GLY A 211 21.29 5.36 -10.51
N ILE A 212 20.69 5.23 -11.70
CA ILE A 212 21.41 5.40 -12.97
C ILE A 212 21.90 6.84 -13.12
N LEU A 213 21.05 7.83 -12.80
CA LEU A 213 21.44 9.25 -12.88
C LEU A 213 22.59 9.57 -11.94
N GLN A 214 22.49 9.17 -10.66
CA GLN A 214 23.56 9.34 -9.67
C GLN A 214 24.87 8.70 -10.15
N ARG A 215 24.81 7.44 -10.62
CA ARG A 215 25.98 6.73 -11.13
C ARG A 215 26.61 7.44 -12.32
N ARG A 216 25.81 7.89 -13.29
CA ARG A 216 26.31 8.60 -14.48
C ARG A 216 26.94 9.95 -14.14
N LEU A 217 26.41 10.67 -13.14
CA LEU A 217 27.01 11.92 -12.67
C LEU A 217 28.40 11.68 -12.04
N ARG A 218 28.53 10.61 -11.25
CA ARG A 218 29.81 10.18 -10.64
C ARG A 218 30.82 9.71 -11.68
N GLU A 219 30.42 8.81 -12.59
CA GLU A 219 31.28 8.27 -13.65
C GLU A 219 31.83 9.36 -14.57
N LYS A 220 31.04 10.40 -14.86
CA LYS A 220 31.50 11.54 -15.66
C LYS A 220 32.33 12.54 -14.86
N GLY A 221 32.56 12.31 -13.57
CA GLY A 221 33.30 13.20 -12.69
C GLY A 221 32.69 14.60 -12.61
N LEU A 222 31.35 14.72 -12.72
CA LEU A 222 30.65 16.00 -12.71
C LEU A 222 30.31 16.48 -11.30
N VAL A 223 30.35 15.58 -10.32
CA VAL A 223 30.04 15.86 -8.92
C VAL A 223 31.21 16.58 -8.28
N LEU A 224 30.91 17.71 -7.63
CA LEU A 224 31.84 18.50 -6.82
C LEU A 224 31.72 18.09 -5.35
N ASP A 225 30.50 17.97 -4.85
CA ASP A 225 30.19 17.59 -3.47
C ASP A 225 28.86 16.82 -3.44
N GLU A 226 28.73 15.86 -2.52
CA GLU A 226 27.50 15.11 -2.29
C GLU A 226 27.25 14.93 -0.78
N LYS A 227 26.00 15.11 -0.35
CA LYS A 227 25.62 14.71 1.01
C LYS A 227 25.65 13.19 1.14
N GLU A 228 25.89 12.69 2.36
CA GLU A 228 25.96 11.24 2.67
C GLU A 228 24.75 10.44 2.16
N ASP A 229 23.59 11.07 2.02
CA ASP A 229 22.34 10.46 1.52
C ASP A 229 22.26 10.35 -0.02
N GLY A 230 23.14 11.02 -0.76
CA GLY A 230 23.10 11.11 -2.22
C GLY A 230 21.86 11.82 -2.79
N LEU A 231 21.00 12.41 -1.94
CA LEU A 231 19.76 13.07 -2.34
C LEU A 231 20.03 14.47 -2.90
N ARG A 232 21.16 15.07 -2.54
CA ARG A 232 21.61 16.36 -3.07
C ARG A 232 23.05 16.25 -3.55
N MET A 233 23.27 16.57 -4.82
CA MET A 233 24.58 16.54 -5.46
C MET A 233 24.88 17.91 -6.06
N GLN A 234 26.00 18.51 -5.66
CA GLN A 234 26.50 19.74 -6.27
C GLN A 234 27.40 19.39 -7.45
N LEU A 235 27.18 20.02 -8.60
CA LEU A 235 27.94 19.80 -9.82
C LEU A 235 29.02 20.87 -9.99
N LYS A 236 30.09 20.53 -10.72
CA LYS A 236 31.25 21.41 -10.97
C LYS A 236 30.91 22.71 -11.71
N ASP A 237 29.78 22.76 -12.40
CA ASP A 237 29.33 23.94 -13.16
C ASP A 237 28.35 24.84 -12.38
N GLY A 238 28.26 24.64 -11.07
CA GLY A 238 27.41 25.42 -10.17
C GLY A 238 25.95 24.96 -10.13
N ARG A 239 25.59 23.88 -10.84
CA ARG A 239 24.25 23.28 -10.74
C ARG A 239 24.13 22.40 -9.50
N VAL A 240 22.90 22.27 -9.00
CA VAL A 240 22.56 21.36 -7.89
C VAL A 240 21.47 20.41 -8.36
N VAL A 241 21.72 19.11 -8.23
CA VAL A 241 20.74 18.06 -8.49
C VAL A 241 20.11 17.63 -7.17
N ILE A 242 18.79 17.61 -7.12
CA ILE A 242 18.00 17.21 -5.96
C ILE A 242 17.09 16.05 -6.37
N PHE A 243 17.19 14.94 -5.65
CA PHE A 243 16.31 13.77 -5.79
C PHE A 243 15.26 13.85 -4.69
N ALA A 244 13.99 14.04 -5.06
CA ALA A 244 12.88 14.27 -4.13
C ALA A 244 11.61 13.54 -4.61
N ASP A 245 10.47 13.77 -3.95
CA ASP A 245 9.18 13.20 -4.33
C ASP A 245 8.46 14.04 -5.41
N LYS A 246 8.72 15.36 -5.48
CA LYS A 246 8.09 16.30 -6.42
C LYS A 246 8.98 17.51 -6.75
N PRO A 247 9.49 17.64 -7.98
CA PRO A 247 9.59 16.57 -8.99
C PRO A 247 10.54 15.45 -8.52
N ASP A 248 10.46 14.27 -9.15
CA ASP A 248 11.29 13.11 -8.77
C ASP A 248 12.80 13.45 -8.84
N VAL A 249 13.19 14.25 -9.83
CA VAL A 249 14.52 14.89 -9.92
C VAL A 249 14.35 16.35 -10.33
N ALA A 250 15.01 17.26 -9.61
CA ALA A 250 15.11 18.67 -9.96
C ALA A 250 16.58 19.07 -10.13
N ILE A 251 16.85 19.92 -11.12
CA ILE A 251 18.17 20.51 -11.34
C ILE A 251 18.03 22.02 -11.20
N TYR A 252 18.78 22.61 -10.29
CA TYR A 252 18.79 24.04 -10.01
C TYR A 252 20.11 24.68 -10.44
N LYS A 253 20.05 25.96 -10.81
CA LYS A 253 21.21 26.84 -10.96
C LYS A 253 20.80 28.21 -10.44
N GLU A 254 21.61 28.80 -9.55
CA GLU A 254 21.30 30.12 -8.94
C GLU A 254 19.87 30.17 -8.38
N ASP A 255 19.48 29.11 -7.65
CA ASP A 255 18.14 28.91 -7.06
C ASP A 255 16.95 28.89 -8.05
N LYS A 256 17.21 28.87 -9.35
CA LYS A 256 16.17 28.68 -10.39
C LYS A 256 16.20 27.26 -10.93
N ILE A 257 15.03 26.64 -11.04
CA ILE A 257 14.88 25.32 -11.64
C ILE A 257 15.23 25.37 -13.13
N GLN A 258 16.22 24.60 -13.55
CA GLN A 258 16.68 24.48 -14.93
C GLN A 258 16.07 23.26 -15.61
N ALA A 259 15.88 22.18 -14.85
CA ALA A 259 15.21 20.99 -15.35
C ALA A 259 14.43 20.27 -14.25
N ALA A 260 13.34 19.63 -14.64
CA ALA A 260 12.53 18.76 -13.80
C ALA A 260 12.30 17.43 -14.52
N VAL A 261 12.50 16.32 -13.82
CA VAL A 261 12.26 14.97 -14.33
C VAL A 261 11.21 14.32 -13.45
N GLU A 262 10.19 13.77 -14.09
CA GLU A 262 9.20 12.93 -13.43
C GLU A 262 9.29 11.51 -14.02
N ILE A 263 9.28 10.51 -13.15
CA ILE A 263 9.44 9.09 -13.48
C ILE A 263 8.16 8.37 -13.04
N LYS A 264 7.55 7.62 -13.95
CA LYS A 264 6.40 6.76 -13.62
C LYS A 264 6.64 5.35 -14.12
N GLY A 265 6.90 4.44 -13.17
CA GLY A 265 7.02 3.01 -13.39
C GLY A 265 5.70 2.27 -13.25
N GLY A 266 5.56 1.15 -13.97
CA GLY A 266 4.48 0.17 -13.78
C GLY A 266 3.09 0.78 -13.67
N ILE A 267 2.58 1.34 -14.77
CA ILE A 267 1.24 1.90 -14.80
C ILE A 267 0.28 0.85 -15.36
N ASP A 268 -0.63 0.35 -14.52
CA ASP A 268 -1.77 -0.41 -15.01
C ASP A 268 -2.59 0.48 -15.96
N THR A 269 -3.04 -0.06 -17.10
CA THR A 269 -3.81 0.66 -18.13
C THR A 269 -5.00 1.44 -17.57
N ALA A 270 -5.63 0.95 -16.50
CA ALA A 270 -6.75 1.59 -15.83
C ALA A 270 -6.39 2.89 -15.06
N GLY A 271 -5.12 3.09 -14.69
CA GLY A 271 -4.67 4.24 -13.88
C GLY A 271 -3.72 5.21 -14.60
N VAL A 272 -3.53 5.05 -15.92
CA VAL A 272 -2.55 5.82 -16.70
C VAL A 272 -2.86 7.31 -16.70
N LEU A 273 -4.11 7.67 -16.95
CA LEU A 273 -4.50 9.08 -17.07
C LEU A 273 -4.30 9.85 -15.76
N GLU A 274 -4.64 9.25 -14.61
CA GLU A 274 -4.44 9.89 -13.31
C GLU A 274 -2.95 10.07 -12.99
N ARG A 275 -2.14 9.03 -13.22
CA ARG A 275 -0.70 9.08 -12.92
C ARG A 275 0.06 10.02 -13.86
N VAL A 276 -0.28 10.02 -15.15
CA VAL A 276 0.28 10.95 -16.14
C VAL A 276 -0.20 12.38 -15.85
N GLY A 277 -1.47 12.57 -15.48
CA GLY A 277 -2.00 13.88 -15.09
C GLY A 277 -1.29 14.47 -13.86
N ALA A 278 -1.02 13.65 -12.84
CA ALA A 278 -0.24 14.06 -11.68
C ALA A 278 1.20 14.45 -12.05
N ALA A 279 1.84 13.67 -12.94
CA ALA A 279 3.17 13.94 -13.45
C ALA A 279 3.24 15.26 -14.24
N ILE A 280 2.29 15.49 -15.15
CA ILE A 280 2.20 16.73 -15.93
C ILE A 280 1.98 17.93 -15.00
N LYS A 281 1.15 17.78 -13.96
CA LYS A 281 0.92 18.85 -12.96
C LYS A 281 2.20 19.19 -12.20
N SER A 282 3.01 18.19 -11.84
CA SER A 282 4.33 18.38 -11.21
C SER A 282 5.27 19.17 -12.13
N LEU A 283 5.41 18.71 -13.39
CA LEU A 283 6.27 19.36 -14.39
C LEU A 283 5.80 20.77 -14.77
N ARG A 284 4.49 21.02 -14.79
CA ARG A 284 3.92 22.34 -15.05
C ARG A 284 4.30 23.34 -13.97
N ARG A 285 4.33 22.95 -12.70
CA ARG A 285 4.80 23.81 -11.60
C ARG A 285 6.26 24.24 -11.79
N ALA A 286 7.12 23.32 -12.23
CA ALA A 286 8.50 23.66 -12.58
C ALA A 286 8.58 24.70 -13.71
N LYS A 287 7.69 24.63 -14.71
CA LYS A 287 7.58 25.66 -15.75
C LYS A 287 6.98 26.99 -15.28
N GLU A 288 6.11 26.95 -14.28
CA GLU A 288 5.56 28.17 -13.65
C GLU A 288 6.65 28.89 -12.83
N GLU A 289 7.55 28.15 -12.17
CA GLU A 289 8.72 28.70 -11.47
C GLU A 289 9.78 29.25 -12.43
N ASN A 290 10.04 28.54 -13.54
CA ASN A 290 10.92 29.00 -14.61
C ASN A 290 10.41 28.50 -15.97
N SER A 291 9.92 29.42 -16.80
CA SER A 291 9.36 29.12 -18.12
C SER A 291 10.37 28.50 -19.10
N LEU A 292 11.66 28.74 -18.88
CA LEU A 292 12.76 28.18 -19.66
C LEU A 292 13.23 26.81 -19.16
N SER A 293 12.62 26.27 -18.11
CA SER A 293 13.00 24.96 -17.57
C SER A 293 12.67 23.82 -18.54
N THR A 294 13.60 22.86 -18.62
CA THR A 294 13.41 21.64 -19.40
C THR A 294 12.67 20.60 -18.56
N THR A 295 11.49 20.18 -19.00
CA THR A 295 10.68 19.16 -18.33
C THR A 295 10.80 17.82 -19.05
N ILE A 296 11.13 16.76 -18.33
CA ILE A 296 11.29 15.40 -18.87
C ILE A 296 10.32 14.46 -18.16
N LEU A 297 9.55 13.69 -18.92
CA LEU A 297 8.67 12.64 -18.39
C LEU A 297 9.18 11.28 -18.87
N ILE A 298 9.51 10.39 -17.93
CA ILE A 298 9.96 9.03 -18.20
C ILE A 298 8.82 8.06 -17.88
N LEU A 299 8.34 7.35 -18.91
CA LEU A 299 7.27 6.35 -18.80
C LEU A 299 7.80 4.98 -19.23
N GLN A 300 7.48 3.93 -18.46
CA GLN A 300 7.82 2.56 -18.84
C GLN A 300 6.82 2.01 -19.86
N GLY A 301 7.31 1.53 -21.01
CA GLY A 301 6.50 1.23 -22.23
C GLY A 301 5.32 0.26 -22.09
N VAL A 302 5.28 -0.59 -21.05
CA VAL A 302 4.12 -1.48 -20.76
C VAL A 302 2.87 -0.69 -20.34
N SER A 303 3.05 0.61 -20.05
CA SER A 303 2.05 1.55 -19.54
C SER A 303 1.24 2.27 -20.62
N ILE A 304 1.71 2.27 -21.88
CA ILE A 304 1.09 3.02 -22.98
C ILE A 304 0.69 2.04 -24.06
N THR A 305 -0.30 1.21 -23.77
CA THR A 305 -1.06 0.54 -24.82
C THR A 305 -2.20 1.49 -25.24
N PHE A 306 -2.02 2.15 -26.40
CA PHE A 306 -3.03 2.89 -27.19
C PHE A 306 -3.59 4.23 -26.66
N TYR A 307 -2.79 5.30 -26.53
CA TYR A 307 -3.36 6.68 -26.51
C TYR A 307 -2.48 7.75 -27.19
N SER A 308 -1.59 7.38 -28.10
CA SER A 308 -0.70 8.33 -28.81
C SER A 308 -1.37 9.18 -29.90
N ASN A 309 -2.71 9.21 -29.99
CA ASN A 309 -3.42 9.98 -31.02
C ASN A 309 -4.03 11.30 -30.53
N TYR A 310 -3.80 11.71 -29.27
CA TYR A 310 -4.40 12.94 -28.72
C TYR A 310 -3.40 13.97 -28.19
N PHE A 311 -2.09 13.76 -28.37
CA PHE A 311 -1.07 14.71 -27.95
C PHE A 311 -0.07 14.97 -29.08
N PHE A 312 -0.51 15.80 -30.03
CA PHE A 312 0.36 16.68 -30.83
C PHE A 312 -0.33 18.04 -30.91
#